data_AF-A0A7J4UJR1-F1
#
_entry.id   AF-A0A7J4UJR1-F1
#
_cell.length_a   1.000
_cell.length_b   1.000
_cell.length_c   1.000
_cell.angle_alpha   90.00
_cell.angle_beta   90.00
_cell.angle_gamma   90.00
#
_symmetry.space_group_name_H-M   'P 1'
#
loop_
_entity.id
_entity.type
_entity.pdbx_description
1 polymer ?
#
loop_
_entity_poly.entity_id
_entity_poly.type
_entity_poly.pdbx_seq_one_letter_code
_entity_poly.pdbx_strand_id
1 'polypeptide(L)'
;MSDHEALELAKEILEAETLIEDDAVNVDAPNKKRKESPTVDTDSIEDSDLYQVAHSDEGAAEVNEPEADEDEEEENKDSVDTKPSAASEEALKEHMDALFGGEDLSEDFRNKAEVIFKSALHERTESIRSEIQEEYDGLLENETKRISDDLAEKLDDYLNYVVSEWSTENEIAIEHGLKNEIAESFIGDLKTLFEAHNINIPDESFDALSEANEKIEVLEDKLNDQLQTNVDMVKNTNILECAIAFMRSTNGLTTTEVETLRNLSEGLEFDNAEQYEEKLGILKENYFNNSTNYDDSSLEEENTLNETVHTTQMGQYLSSLTRISNAENKAL
;
A
#
# COMPACT_ATOMS: atom_id res chain seq x y z
N MET A 1 47.99 -4.83 2.69
CA MET A 1 48.15 -5.41 4.03
C MET A 1 48.22 -6.91 3.85
N SER A 2 49.23 -7.55 4.40
CA SER A 2 49.25 -9.01 4.51
C SER A 2 48.10 -9.47 5.40
N ASP A 3 47.47 -10.63 5.15
CA ASP A 3 46.40 -11.17 6.01
C ASP A 3 46.82 -11.24 7.50
N HIS A 4 48.12 -11.38 7.75
CA HIS A 4 48.70 -11.30 9.09
C HIS A 4 48.60 -9.91 9.73
N GLU A 5 48.76 -8.83 8.96
CA GLU A 5 48.62 -7.45 9.46
C GLU A 5 47.15 -7.11 9.74
N ALA A 6 46.21 -7.68 8.97
CA ALA A 6 44.78 -7.51 9.21
C ALA A 6 44.33 -8.20 10.51
N LEU A 7 44.86 -9.40 10.78
CA LEU A 7 44.62 -10.14 12.03
C LEU A 7 45.20 -9.45 13.26
N GLU A 8 46.37 -8.83 13.13
CA GLU A 8 47.03 -8.11 14.23
C GLU A 8 46.27 -6.83 14.58
N LEU A 9 45.77 -6.10 13.57
CA LEU A 9 44.93 -4.92 13.75
C LEU A 9 43.54 -5.27 14.32
N ALA A 10 42.94 -6.38 13.87
CA ALA A 10 41.69 -6.87 14.45
C ALA A 10 41.86 -7.27 15.92
N LYS A 11 43.01 -7.85 16.28
CA LYS A 11 43.33 -8.21 17.66
C LYS A 11 43.54 -6.98 18.55
N GLU A 12 44.22 -5.95 18.04
CA GLU A 12 44.43 -4.68 18.76
C GLU A 12 43.11 -3.93 19.01
N ILE A 13 42.17 -3.96 18.05
CA ILE A 13 40.83 -3.36 18.20
C ILE A 13 40.02 -4.09 19.28
N LEU A 14 40.07 -5.43 19.29
CA LEU A 14 39.34 -6.25 20.26
C LEU A 14 39.88 -6.07 21.69
N GLU A 15 41.20 -5.91 21.83
CA GLU A 15 41.85 -5.64 23.13
C GLU A 15 41.53 -4.21 23.63
N ALA A 16 41.39 -3.23 22.72
CA ALA A 16 40.99 -1.87 23.07
C ALA A 16 39.52 -1.77 23.50
N GLU A 17 38.63 -2.60 22.97
CA GLU A 17 37.20 -2.65 23.34
C GLU A 17 37.00 -3.21 24.76
N THR A 18 37.79 -4.23 25.13
CA THR A 18 37.76 -4.78 26.51
C THR A 18 38.24 -3.81 27.59
N LEU A 19 39.07 -2.83 27.24
CA LEU A 19 39.54 -1.80 28.17
C LEU A 19 38.52 -0.68 28.40
N ILE A 20 37.51 -0.54 27.55
CA ILE A 20 36.47 0.50 27.68
C ILE A 20 35.35 0.03 28.63
N GLU A 21 35.12 -1.28 28.77
CA GLU A 21 34.12 -1.83 29.69
C GLU A 21 34.54 -1.75 31.17
N ASP A 22 35.84 -1.79 31.48
CA ASP A 22 36.32 -1.85 32.87
C ASP A 22 36.43 -0.46 33.57
N ASP A 23 36.45 0.65 32.82
CA ASP A 23 36.64 2.00 33.38
C ASP A 23 35.33 2.76 33.72
N ALA A 24 34.16 2.12 33.59
CA ALA A 24 32.85 2.76 33.87
C ALA A 24 32.35 2.63 35.32
N VAL A 25 33.16 2.14 36.26
CA VAL A 25 32.77 2.02 37.68
C VAL A 25 33.66 2.91 38.56
N ASN A 26 33.17 4.11 38.90
CA ASN A 26 33.23 4.71 40.25
C ASN A 26 32.92 6.24 40.23
N VAL A 27 31.69 6.62 40.57
CA VAL A 27 31.42 7.91 41.24
C VAL A 27 30.37 7.71 42.34
N ASP A 28 30.81 7.90 43.57
CA ASP A 28 30.11 7.76 44.85
C ASP A 28 29.03 8.86 45.05
N ALA A 29 27.75 8.48 45.21
CA ALA A 29 26.67 9.34 45.73
C ALA A 29 25.54 8.47 46.35
N PRO A 30 24.88 8.92 47.44
CA PRO A 30 24.25 8.03 48.41
C PRO A 30 22.89 7.46 47.98
N ASN A 31 22.82 6.14 48.13
CA ASN A 31 21.71 5.19 48.06
C ASN A 31 20.32 5.73 48.47
N LYS A 32 19.38 5.76 47.52
CA LYS A 32 17.93 5.67 47.79
C LYS A 32 17.29 4.73 46.77
N LYS A 33 16.96 3.52 47.22
CA LYS A 33 16.38 2.42 46.44
C LYS A 33 15.19 2.89 45.59
N ARG A 34 15.35 2.90 44.27
CA ARG A 34 14.24 2.83 43.31
C ARG A 34 13.94 1.34 43.10
N LYS A 35 12.67 0.96 43.13
CA LYS A 35 12.26 -0.41 42.77
C LYS A 35 12.39 -0.54 41.25
N GLU A 36 13.11 -1.56 40.81
CA GLU A 36 13.28 -1.91 39.40
C GLU A 36 11.93 -2.37 38.83
N SER A 37 11.62 -1.89 37.62
CA SER A 37 10.55 -2.41 36.78
C SER A 37 10.82 -3.87 36.41
N PRO A 38 9.80 -4.72 36.22
CA PRO A 38 10.01 -6.12 35.85
C PRO A 38 10.66 -6.18 34.47
N THR A 39 11.88 -6.71 34.39
CA THR A 39 12.54 -7.08 33.14
C THR A 39 11.92 -8.38 32.64
N VAL A 40 11.44 -8.40 31.39
CA VAL A 40 11.03 -9.65 30.72
C VAL A 40 12.30 -10.40 30.36
N ASP A 41 12.46 -11.59 30.95
CA ASP A 41 13.57 -12.51 30.72
C ASP A 41 13.37 -13.21 29.37
N THR A 42 14.02 -12.72 28.31
CA THR A 42 13.89 -13.25 26.94
C THR A 42 14.72 -14.50 26.68
N ASP A 43 15.51 -14.96 27.65
CA ASP A 43 16.45 -16.08 27.46
C ASP A 43 15.86 -17.44 27.90
N SER A 44 14.56 -17.50 28.25
CA SER A 44 13.95 -18.69 28.84
C SER A 44 12.73 -19.29 28.09
N ILE A 45 12.46 -18.87 26.85
CA ILE A 45 11.39 -19.46 26.03
C ILE A 45 11.98 -20.13 24.78
N GLU A 46 12.77 -21.19 24.98
CA GLU A 46 12.76 -22.32 24.06
C GLU A 46 11.77 -23.35 24.61
N ASP A 47 10.48 -23.02 24.55
CA ASP A 47 9.43 -23.99 24.86
C ASP A 47 9.25 -24.88 23.63
N SER A 48 10.10 -25.90 23.54
CA SER A 48 10.11 -26.95 22.49
C SER A 48 8.77 -27.68 22.35
N ASP A 49 7.83 -27.46 23.27
CA ASP A 49 6.54 -28.14 23.31
C ASP A 49 5.40 -27.35 22.62
N LEU A 50 5.64 -26.12 22.13
CA LEU A 50 4.60 -25.35 21.43
C LEU A 50 4.23 -25.94 20.04
N TYR A 51 5.05 -26.83 19.49
CA TYR A 51 4.85 -27.43 18.17
C TYR A 51 4.42 -28.92 18.19
N GLN A 52 4.13 -29.54 19.35
CA GLN A 52 3.94 -30.99 19.44
C GLN A 52 2.51 -31.52 19.70
N VAL A 53 1.44 -30.77 19.44
CA VAL A 53 0.08 -31.31 19.62
C VAL A 53 -0.81 -31.09 18.40
N ALA A 54 -0.59 -31.89 17.35
CA ALA A 54 -1.64 -32.18 16.37
C ALA A 54 -1.41 -33.49 15.57
N HIS A 55 -0.88 -34.56 16.16
CA HIS A 55 -0.96 -35.89 15.55
C HIS A 55 -1.35 -36.97 16.56
N SER A 56 -2.66 -37.15 16.76
CA SER A 56 -3.22 -38.44 17.17
C SER A 56 -4.59 -38.66 16.51
N ASP A 57 -4.59 -39.61 15.57
CA ASP A 57 -5.69 -40.48 15.13
C ASP A 57 -6.89 -39.87 14.37
N GLU A 58 -6.81 -39.93 13.02
CA GLU A 58 -7.68 -40.75 12.14
C GLU A 58 -7.65 -40.22 10.69
N GLY A 59 -6.88 -40.86 9.81
CA GLY A 59 -6.93 -40.65 8.35
C GLY A 59 -5.57 -40.37 7.69
N ALA A 60 -4.77 -41.41 7.49
CA ALA A 60 -3.44 -41.32 6.88
C ALA A 60 -3.49 -40.89 5.40
N ALA A 61 -2.97 -39.70 5.11
CA ALA A 61 -2.37 -39.37 3.82
C ALA A 61 -0.85 -39.35 4.03
N GLU A 62 -0.15 -40.30 3.41
CA GLU A 62 1.30 -40.47 3.48
C GLU A 62 1.97 -39.33 2.71
N VAL A 63 2.54 -38.36 3.43
CA VAL A 63 3.44 -37.34 2.89
C VAL A 63 4.85 -37.74 3.30
N ASN A 64 5.66 -38.17 2.33
CA ASN A 64 7.08 -38.41 2.52
C ASN A 64 7.77 -37.08 2.86
N GLU A 65 8.37 -37.00 4.05
CA GLU A 65 9.37 -35.98 4.38
C GLU A 65 10.63 -36.22 3.54
N PRO A 66 11.17 -35.22 2.81
CA PRO A 66 12.50 -35.35 2.24
C PRO A 66 13.52 -35.18 3.37
N GLU A 67 14.34 -36.21 3.59
CA GLU A 67 15.57 -36.08 4.38
C GLU A 67 16.47 -35.04 3.72
N ALA A 68 16.93 -34.08 4.51
CA ALA A 68 17.94 -33.11 4.13
C ALA A 68 19.30 -33.82 4.06
N ASP A 69 19.71 -34.21 2.86
CA ASP A 69 21.11 -34.47 2.56
C ASP A 69 21.81 -33.11 2.38
N GLU A 70 22.67 -32.79 3.35
CA GLU A 70 23.74 -31.80 3.23
C GLU A 70 24.75 -32.31 2.19
N ASP A 71 24.69 -31.76 0.97
CA ASP A 71 25.79 -31.59 0.01
C ASP A 71 25.22 -31.63 -1.41
N GLU A 72 25.09 -30.45 -2.04
CA GLU A 72 25.26 -30.16 -3.48
C GLU A 72 24.55 -28.84 -3.82
N GLU A 73 25.28 -27.72 -3.68
CA GLU A 73 25.00 -26.50 -4.46
C GLU A 73 25.28 -26.81 -5.95
N GLU A 74 24.38 -27.54 -6.60
CA GLU A 74 24.39 -27.68 -8.06
C GLU A 74 23.64 -26.49 -8.66
N GLU A 75 24.39 -25.71 -9.43
CA GLU A 75 23.96 -24.56 -10.21
C GLU A 75 22.62 -24.85 -10.92
N ASN A 76 21.62 -24.01 -10.68
CA ASN A 76 20.38 -24.01 -11.46
C ASN A 76 20.62 -23.37 -12.84
N LYS A 77 21.52 -23.96 -13.62
CA LYS A 77 21.65 -23.79 -15.06
C LYS A 77 20.94 -24.98 -15.71
N ASP A 78 19.62 -25.07 -15.51
CA ASP A 78 18.80 -25.88 -16.41
C ASP A 78 18.75 -25.13 -17.75
N SER A 79 19.82 -25.29 -18.53
CA SER A 79 19.76 -25.07 -19.96
C SER A 79 18.67 -26.03 -20.46
N VAL A 80 17.46 -25.50 -20.65
CA VAL A 80 16.39 -26.21 -21.35
C VAL A 80 16.91 -26.48 -22.75
N ASP A 81 17.61 -27.59 -22.90
CA ASP A 81 18.03 -28.15 -24.17
C ASP A 81 16.76 -28.65 -24.86
N THR A 82 16.03 -27.69 -25.44
CA THR A 82 14.92 -27.97 -26.33
C THR A 82 15.52 -28.66 -27.54
N LYS A 83 15.62 -29.99 -27.49
CA LYS A 83 15.93 -30.79 -28.68
C LYS A 83 14.98 -30.36 -29.77
N PRO A 84 15.47 -30.04 -30.98
CA PRO A 84 14.59 -29.74 -32.10
C PRO A 84 13.60 -30.90 -32.24
N SER A 85 12.30 -30.62 -32.20
CA SER A 85 11.30 -31.67 -32.37
C SER A 85 11.47 -32.27 -33.77
N ALA A 86 11.15 -33.55 -33.96
CA ALA A 86 11.24 -34.21 -35.26
C ALA A 86 10.51 -33.42 -36.37
N ALA A 87 9.42 -32.72 -36.02
CA ALA A 87 8.69 -31.85 -36.93
C ALA A 87 9.49 -30.61 -37.39
N SER A 88 10.40 -30.10 -36.55
CA SER A 88 11.28 -28.98 -36.92
C SER A 88 12.40 -29.42 -37.86
N GLU A 89 12.93 -30.63 -37.72
CA GLU A 89 13.98 -31.17 -38.60
C GLU A 89 13.44 -31.46 -40.01
N GLU A 90 12.21 -31.97 -40.10
CA GLU A 90 11.51 -32.23 -41.37
C GLU A 90 11.17 -30.93 -42.11
N ALA A 91 10.68 -29.91 -41.39
CA ALA A 91 10.44 -28.59 -41.96
C ALA A 91 11.75 -27.92 -42.45
N LEU A 92 12.85 -28.08 -41.71
CA LEU A 92 14.15 -27.50 -42.07
C LEU A 92 14.74 -28.13 -43.33
N LYS A 93 14.51 -29.44 -43.53
CA LYS A 93 14.84 -30.15 -44.78
C LYS A 93 13.99 -29.68 -45.95
N GLU A 94 12.68 -29.54 -45.77
CA GLU A 94 11.77 -29.00 -46.79
C GLU A 94 12.16 -27.58 -47.21
N HIS A 95 12.50 -26.72 -46.26
CA HIS A 95 12.98 -25.36 -46.53
C HIS A 95 14.34 -25.33 -47.23
N MET A 96 15.26 -26.26 -46.91
CA MET A 96 16.52 -26.40 -47.64
C MET A 96 16.32 -26.90 -49.08
N ASP A 97 15.43 -27.87 -49.28
CA ASP A 97 15.10 -28.35 -50.63
C ASP A 97 14.42 -27.28 -51.48
N ALA A 98 13.57 -26.45 -50.88
CA ALA A 98 13.00 -25.26 -51.51
C ALA A 98 14.08 -24.21 -51.85
N LEU A 99 15.07 -24.00 -50.98
CA LEU A 99 16.17 -23.04 -51.18
C LEU A 99 17.06 -23.43 -52.36
N PHE A 100 17.27 -24.74 -52.58
CA PHE A 100 18.05 -25.26 -53.70
C PHE A 100 17.27 -25.29 -55.03
N GLY A 101 15.97 -24.96 -55.04
CA GLY A 101 15.20 -24.67 -56.25
C GLY A 101 15.19 -25.77 -57.34
N GLY A 102 15.55 -27.01 -56.99
CA GLY A 102 15.72 -28.11 -57.95
C GLY A 102 17.04 -28.10 -58.75
N GLU A 103 18.06 -27.33 -58.36
CA GLU A 103 19.41 -27.43 -58.95
C GLU A 103 20.09 -28.76 -58.60
N ASP A 104 20.76 -29.38 -59.57
CA ASP A 104 21.41 -30.69 -59.42
C ASP A 104 22.78 -30.55 -58.71
N LEU A 105 22.71 -30.15 -57.44
CA LEU A 105 23.85 -30.07 -56.53
C LEU A 105 24.21 -31.48 -56.04
N SER A 106 25.51 -31.78 -55.90
CA SER A 106 25.93 -33.07 -55.36
C SER A 106 25.37 -33.30 -53.96
N GLU A 107 25.00 -34.54 -53.66
CA GLU A 107 24.46 -34.96 -52.36
C GLU A 107 25.42 -34.60 -51.22
N ASP A 108 26.72 -34.69 -51.46
CA ASP A 108 27.78 -34.25 -50.53
C ASP A 108 27.76 -32.74 -50.26
N PHE A 109 27.39 -31.91 -51.23
CA PHE A 109 27.28 -30.46 -51.04
C PHE A 109 26.01 -30.11 -50.24
N ARG A 110 24.89 -30.76 -50.53
CA ARG A 110 23.63 -30.59 -49.79
C ARG A 110 23.79 -30.96 -48.31
N ASN A 111 24.40 -32.11 -48.03
CA ASN A 111 24.68 -32.55 -46.66
C ASN A 111 25.61 -31.57 -45.92
N LYS A 112 26.65 -31.05 -46.58
CA LYS A 112 27.54 -30.04 -45.96
C LYS A 112 26.82 -28.72 -45.71
N ALA A 113 26.01 -28.25 -46.65
CA ALA A 113 25.24 -27.03 -46.50
C ALA A 113 24.18 -27.15 -45.39
N GLU A 114 23.49 -28.28 -45.30
CA GLU A 114 22.52 -28.56 -44.22
C GLU A 114 23.21 -28.56 -42.85
N VAL A 115 24.37 -29.22 -42.73
CA VAL A 115 25.12 -29.26 -41.46
C VAL A 115 25.63 -27.87 -41.05
N ILE A 116 26.18 -27.10 -41.99
CA ILE A 116 26.67 -25.74 -41.71
C ILE A 116 25.50 -24.82 -41.33
N PHE A 117 24.37 -24.90 -42.05
CA PHE A 117 23.19 -24.10 -41.77
C PHE A 117 22.55 -24.49 -40.43
N LYS A 118 22.45 -25.78 -40.10
CA LYS A 118 21.98 -26.25 -38.80
C LYS A 118 22.88 -25.77 -37.68
N SER A 119 24.19 -25.86 -37.84
CA SER A 119 25.15 -25.37 -36.86
C SER A 119 25.02 -23.86 -36.65
N ALA A 120 24.91 -23.08 -37.73
CA ALA A 120 24.77 -21.63 -37.65
C ALA A 120 23.41 -21.20 -37.05
N LEU A 121 22.33 -21.91 -37.36
CA LEU A 121 21.01 -21.67 -36.78
C LEU A 121 21.00 -22.01 -35.29
N HIS A 122 21.63 -23.11 -34.90
CA HIS A 122 21.76 -23.51 -33.50
C HIS A 122 22.59 -22.48 -32.72
N GLU A 123 23.75 -22.06 -33.24
CA GLU A 123 24.57 -20.99 -32.66
C GLU A 123 23.78 -19.68 -32.49
N ARG A 124 22.99 -19.29 -33.52
CA ARG A 124 22.16 -18.09 -33.43
C ARG A 124 21.01 -18.23 -32.44
N THR A 125 20.38 -19.39 -32.37
CA THR A 125 19.29 -19.67 -31.43
C THR A 125 19.81 -19.66 -30.00
N GLU A 126 20.98 -20.24 -29.76
CA GLU A 126 21.62 -20.26 -28.45
C GLU A 126 22.07 -18.85 -28.03
N SER A 127 22.59 -18.05 -28.95
CA SER A 127 22.87 -16.62 -28.72
C SER A 127 21.62 -15.85 -28.33
N ILE A 128 20.50 -16.02 -29.04
CA ILE A 128 19.24 -15.35 -28.70
C ILE A 128 18.69 -15.85 -27.35
N ARG A 129 18.79 -17.15 -27.07
CA ARG A 129 18.40 -17.71 -25.78
C ARG A 129 19.21 -17.10 -24.64
N SER A 130 20.52 -17.00 -24.80
CA SER A 130 21.42 -16.39 -23.81
C SER A 130 21.09 -14.91 -23.60
N GLU A 131 20.83 -14.15 -24.67
CA GLU A 131 20.42 -12.74 -24.59
C GLU A 131 19.11 -12.60 -23.81
N ILE A 132 18.11 -13.42 -24.14
CA ILE A 132 16.80 -13.42 -23.46
C ILE A 132 16.95 -13.82 -21.98
N GLN A 133 17.78 -14.83 -21.68
CA GLN A 133 18.00 -15.28 -20.32
C GLN A 133 18.69 -14.19 -19.48
N GLU A 134 19.70 -13.52 -20.03
CA GLU A 134 20.36 -12.39 -19.36
C GLU A 134 19.38 -11.22 -19.10
N GLU A 135 18.51 -10.91 -20.06
CA GLU A 135 17.45 -9.90 -19.87
C GLU A 135 16.44 -10.31 -18.79
N TYR A 136 16.01 -11.58 -18.77
CA TYR A 136 15.07 -12.09 -17.75
C TYR A 136 15.70 -12.14 -16.37
N ASP A 137 16.95 -12.59 -16.24
CA ASP A 137 17.67 -12.64 -14.98
C ASP A 137 17.86 -11.22 -14.43
N GLY A 138 18.23 -10.27 -15.31
CA GLY A 138 18.30 -8.85 -14.94
C GLY A 138 16.96 -8.26 -14.53
N LEU A 139 15.86 -8.61 -15.22
CA LEU A 139 14.52 -8.15 -14.84
C LEU A 139 14.09 -8.74 -13.50
N LEU A 140 14.34 -10.03 -13.29
CA LEU A 140 13.99 -10.75 -12.06
C LEU A 140 14.75 -10.19 -10.86
N GLU A 141 16.05 -9.92 -11.01
CA GLU A 141 16.86 -9.31 -9.95
C GLU A 141 16.36 -7.90 -9.60
N ASN A 142 16.08 -7.07 -10.61
CA ASN A 142 15.55 -5.73 -10.40
C ASN A 142 14.18 -5.75 -9.72
N GLU A 143 13.27 -6.62 -10.15
CA GLU A 143 11.94 -6.74 -9.54
C GLU A 143 12.00 -7.31 -8.13
N THR A 144 12.84 -8.33 -7.90
CA THR A 144 13.05 -8.89 -6.55
C THR A 144 13.59 -7.83 -5.61
N LYS A 145 14.57 -7.04 -6.06
CA LYS A 145 15.14 -5.95 -5.28
C LYS A 145 14.09 -4.86 -4.99
N ARG A 146 13.32 -4.46 -6.00
CA ARG A 146 12.23 -3.49 -5.85
C ARG A 146 11.19 -3.94 -4.82
N ILE A 147 10.78 -5.21 -4.89
CA ILE A 147 9.82 -5.78 -3.93
C ILE A 147 10.43 -5.86 -2.54
N SER A 148 11.69 -6.28 -2.42
CA SER A 148 12.40 -6.34 -1.15
C SER A 148 12.52 -4.96 -0.49
N ASP A 149 12.88 -3.94 -1.26
CA ASP A 149 13.02 -2.56 -0.78
C ASP A 149 11.65 -1.99 -0.36
N ASP A 150 10.61 -2.17 -1.16
CA ASP A 150 9.23 -1.73 -0.84
C ASP A 150 8.67 -2.45 0.41
N LEU A 151 8.96 -3.75 0.58
CA LEU A 151 8.56 -4.49 1.76
C LEU A 151 9.34 -4.04 3.01
N ALA A 152 10.64 -3.76 2.86
CA ALA A 152 11.47 -3.25 3.95
C ALA A 152 10.99 -1.87 4.42
N GLU A 153 10.66 -0.96 3.50
CA GLU A 153 10.12 0.37 3.83
C GLU A 153 8.76 0.25 4.55
N LYS A 154 7.84 -0.56 4.03
CA LYS A 154 6.54 -0.80 4.68
C LYS A 154 6.66 -1.45 6.05
N LEU A 155 7.62 -2.36 6.22
CA LEU A 155 7.88 -2.99 7.51
C LEU A 155 8.47 -1.97 8.49
N ASP A 156 9.40 -1.13 8.06
CA ASP A 156 9.99 -0.08 8.88
C ASP A 156 8.92 0.94 9.31
N ASP A 157 8.05 1.37 8.38
CA ASP A 157 6.91 2.25 8.69
C ASP A 157 5.96 1.63 9.72
N TYR A 158 5.61 0.35 9.53
CA TYR A 158 4.74 -0.36 10.46
C TYR A 158 5.39 -0.51 11.84
N LEU A 159 6.66 -0.90 11.89
CA LEU A 159 7.39 -1.03 13.15
C LEU A 159 7.56 0.32 13.84
N ASN A 160 7.89 1.38 13.10
CA ASN A 160 7.98 2.74 13.64
C ASN A 160 6.64 3.21 14.21
N TYR A 161 5.54 2.93 13.51
CA TYR A 161 4.20 3.23 14.01
C TYR A 161 3.90 2.48 15.31
N VAL A 162 4.09 1.15 15.33
CA VAL A 162 3.82 0.32 16.52
C VAL A 162 4.71 0.72 17.70
N VAL A 163 6.00 0.98 17.46
CA VAL A 163 6.94 1.41 18.51
C VAL A 163 6.58 2.80 19.03
N SER A 164 6.21 3.74 18.15
CA SER A 164 5.75 5.07 18.55
C SER A 164 4.48 4.99 19.39
N GLU A 165 3.45 4.27 18.93
CA GLU A 165 2.21 4.06 19.67
C GLU A 165 2.48 3.41 21.03
N TRP A 166 3.25 2.32 21.06
CA TRP A 166 3.62 1.64 22.31
C TRP A 166 4.40 2.55 23.27
N SER A 167 5.32 3.37 22.76
CA SER A 167 6.06 4.33 23.58
C SER A 167 5.12 5.40 24.16
N THR A 168 4.21 5.93 23.35
CA THR A 168 3.24 6.94 23.81
C THR A 168 2.24 6.36 24.80
N GLU A 169 1.70 5.16 24.54
CA GLU A 169 0.75 4.49 25.42
C GLU A 169 1.39 4.12 26.75
N ASN A 170 2.63 3.62 26.73
CA ASN A 170 3.38 3.36 27.95
C ASN A 170 3.70 4.62 28.74
N GLU A 171 4.06 5.72 28.07
CA GLU A 171 4.29 6.99 28.74
C GLU A 171 3.01 7.45 29.47
N ILE A 172 1.86 7.37 28.81
CA ILE A 172 0.57 7.70 29.40
C ILE A 172 0.26 6.76 30.58
N ALA A 173 0.45 5.46 30.41
CA ALA A 173 0.20 4.47 31.47
C ALA A 173 1.10 4.69 32.69
N ILE A 174 2.38 4.98 32.47
CA ILE A 174 3.34 5.30 33.54
C ILE A 174 2.96 6.61 34.22
N GLU A 175 2.60 7.65 33.46
CA GLU A 175 2.20 8.94 34.01
C GLU A 175 0.92 8.81 34.86
N HIS A 176 -0.09 8.08 34.36
CA HIS A 176 -1.31 7.80 35.12
C HIS A 176 -1.03 6.96 36.36
N GLY A 177 -0.17 5.93 36.25
CA GLY A 177 0.26 5.11 37.38
C GLY A 177 0.95 5.95 38.46
N LEU A 178 1.89 6.81 38.05
CA LEU A 178 2.63 7.69 38.95
C LEU A 178 1.72 8.77 39.58
N LYS A 179 0.84 9.38 38.79
CA LYS A 179 -0.16 10.35 39.28
C LYS A 179 -1.08 9.70 40.32
N ASN A 180 -1.53 8.47 40.07
CA ASN A 180 -2.39 7.74 41.00
C ASN A 180 -1.63 7.35 42.27
N GLU A 181 -0.38 6.89 42.16
CA GLU A 181 0.47 6.59 43.33
C GLU A 181 0.74 7.85 44.17
N ILE A 182 1.03 8.98 43.52
CA ILE A 182 1.20 10.28 44.20
C ILE A 182 -0.10 10.71 44.87
N ALA A 183 -1.24 10.62 44.18
CA ALA A 183 -2.53 10.98 44.72
C ALA A 183 -2.90 10.09 45.92
N GLU A 184 -2.66 8.79 45.84
CA GLU A 184 -2.94 7.84 46.92
C GLU A 184 -2.02 8.07 48.13
N SER A 185 -0.72 8.31 47.90
CA SER A 185 0.21 8.71 48.96
C SER A 185 -0.21 10.03 49.61
N PHE A 186 -0.58 11.03 48.81
CA PHE A 186 -0.99 12.34 49.29
C PHE A 186 -2.30 12.28 50.09
N ILE A 187 -3.28 11.51 49.62
CA ILE A 187 -4.55 11.27 50.33
C ILE A 187 -4.31 10.48 51.61
N GLY A 188 -3.41 9.49 51.59
CA GLY A 188 -3.00 8.74 52.78
C GLY A 188 -2.35 9.63 53.85
N ASP A 189 -1.48 10.54 53.43
CA ASP A 189 -0.84 11.52 54.32
C ASP A 189 -1.85 12.55 54.86
N LEU A 190 -2.76 13.05 54.01
CA LEU A 190 -3.85 13.94 54.42
C LEU A 190 -4.78 13.28 55.44
N LYS A 191 -5.14 12.01 55.22
CA LYS A 191 -5.94 11.23 56.17
C LYS A 191 -5.23 11.14 57.51
N THR A 192 -3.94 10.79 57.52
CA THR A 192 -3.13 10.72 58.75
C THR A 192 -3.08 12.07 59.48
N LEU A 193 -2.93 13.18 58.73
CA LEU A 193 -2.91 14.53 59.28
C LEU A 193 -4.27 14.95 59.84
N PHE A 194 -5.36 14.66 59.14
CA PHE A 194 -6.72 14.97 59.58
C PHE A 194 -7.12 14.17 60.81
N GLU A 195 -6.74 12.89 60.88
CA GLU A 195 -6.90 12.06 62.08
C GLU A 195 -6.09 12.63 63.26
N ALA A 196 -4.84 13.05 63.03
CA ALA A 196 -3.98 13.62 64.06
C ALA A 196 -4.49 14.98 64.61
N HIS A 197 -5.11 15.81 63.75
CA HIS A 197 -5.64 17.12 64.14
C HIS A 197 -7.15 17.13 64.45
N ASN A 198 -7.80 15.96 64.43
CA ASN A 198 -9.21 15.81 64.76
C ASN A 198 -10.14 16.68 63.91
N ILE A 199 -9.75 16.93 62.66
CA ILE A 199 -10.55 17.67 61.67
C ILE A 199 -11.52 16.69 61.04
N ASN A 200 -12.79 16.78 61.42
CA ASN A 200 -13.84 15.98 60.82
C ASN A 200 -14.29 16.65 59.52
N ILE A 201 -14.10 15.98 58.38
CA ILE A 201 -14.56 16.48 57.08
C ILE A 201 -16.10 16.43 57.09
N PRO A 202 -16.81 17.53 56.79
CA PRO A 202 -18.27 17.52 56.75
C PRO A 202 -18.78 16.57 55.65
N ASP A 203 -19.79 15.75 55.99
CA ASP A 203 -20.45 14.83 55.05
C ASP A 203 -21.02 15.55 53.80
N GLU A 204 -21.33 16.85 53.92
CA GLU A 204 -21.78 17.72 52.83
C GLU A 204 -20.74 17.83 51.69
N SER A 205 -19.44 17.66 51.97
CA SER A 205 -18.39 17.64 50.94
C SER A 205 -18.36 16.32 50.15
N PHE A 206 -18.80 15.22 50.76
CA PHE A 206 -18.96 13.94 50.07
C PHE A 206 -20.17 13.97 49.14
N ASP A 207 -21.25 14.65 49.57
CA ASP A 207 -22.46 14.85 48.75
C ASP A 207 -22.17 15.74 47.53
N ALA A 208 -21.39 16.81 47.70
CA ALA A 208 -20.95 17.66 46.59
C ALA A 208 -20.02 16.93 45.60
N LEU A 209 -19.20 15.99 46.09
CA LEU A 209 -18.36 15.15 45.23
C LEU A 209 -19.18 14.12 44.45
N SER A 210 -20.20 13.55 45.09
CA SER A 210 -21.16 12.66 44.43
C SER A 210 -21.93 13.39 43.33
N GLU A 211 -22.42 14.60 43.60
CA GLU A 211 -23.10 15.45 42.61
C GLU A 211 -22.16 15.83 41.44
N ALA A 212 -20.87 16.06 41.72
CA ALA A 212 -19.87 16.33 40.70
C ALA A 212 -19.61 15.09 39.81
N ASN A 213 -19.48 13.90 40.39
CA ASN A 213 -19.32 12.65 39.64
C ASN A 213 -20.56 12.34 38.77
N GLU A 214 -21.76 12.52 39.31
CA GLU A 214 -23.01 12.32 38.57
C GLU A 214 -23.12 13.32 37.40
N LYS A 215 -22.63 14.55 37.56
CA LYS A 215 -22.51 15.52 36.45
C LYS A 215 -21.46 15.12 35.42
N ILE A 216 -20.35 14.50 35.83
CA ILE A 216 -19.32 14.00 34.90
C ILE A 216 -19.91 12.90 34.04
N GLU A 217 -20.60 11.92 34.64
CA GLU A 217 -21.26 10.83 33.92
C GLU A 217 -22.29 11.37 32.91
N VAL A 218 -23.14 12.32 33.32
CA VAL A 218 -24.10 12.98 32.42
C VAL A 218 -23.41 13.77 31.29
N LEU A 219 -22.25 14.38 31.54
CA LEU A 219 -21.48 15.08 30.52
C LEU A 219 -20.80 14.12 29.55
N GLU A 220 -20.30 12.98 30.02
CA GLU A 220 -19.74 11.91 29.20
C GLU A 220 -20.80 11.30 28.29
N ASP A 221 -21.99 10.99 28.81
CA ASP A 221 -23.12 10.51 28.02
C ASP A 221 -23.51 11.53 26.93
N LYS A 222 -23.59 12.80 27.30
CA LYS A 222 -23.89 13.88 26.34
C LYS A 222 -22.80 14.04 25.29
N LEU A 223 -21.54 13.83 25.65
CA LEU A 223 -20.42 13.86 24.72
C LEU A 223 -20.52 12.70 23.72
N ASN A 224 -20.84 11.49 24.21
CA ASN A 224 -21.06 10.32 23.36
C ASN A 224 -22.25 10.51 22.41
N ASP A 225 -23.36 11.06 22.90
CA ASP A 225 -24.50 11.44 22.06
C ASP A 225 -24.09 12.45 20.98
N GLN A 226 -23.32 13.48 21.35
CA GLN A 226 -22.83 14.46 20.38
C GLN A 226 -21.87 13.84 19.36
N LEU A 227 -20.99 12.94 19.78
CA LEU A 227 -20.10 12.20 18.90
C LEU A 227 -20.91 11.37 17.89
N GLN A 228 -21.91 10.64 18.36
CA GLN A 228 -22.80 9.84 17.51
C GLN A 228 -23.53 10.73 16.50
N THR A 229 -24.09 11.86 16.94
CA THR A 229 -24.72 12.82 16.01
C THR A 229 -23.74 13.39 15.01
N ASN A 230 -22.47 13.62 15.40
CA ASN A 230 -21.43 14.12 14.50
C ASN A 230 -21.09 13.07 13.44
N VAL A 231 -20.88 11.81 13.84
CA VAL A 231 -20.67 10.69 12.91
C VAL A 231 -21.83 10.55 11.93
N ASP A 232 -23.07 10.63 12.42
CA ASP A 232 -24.26 10.56 11.56
C ASP A 232 -24.35 11.76 10.61
N MET A 233 -23.99 12.96 11.04
CA MET A 233 -23.89 14.14 10.18
C MET A 233 -22.81 14.00 9.09
N VAL A 234 -21.65 13.45 9.44
CA VAL A 234 -20.56 13.19 8.48
C VAL A 234 -20.98 12.16 7.45
N LYS A 235 -21.60 11.04 7.87
CA LYS A 235 -22.16 10.04 6.95
C LYS A 235 -23.19 10.64 6.00
N ASN A 236 -24.12 11.44 6.52
CA ASN A 236 -25.13 12.11 5.70
C ASN A 236 -24.51 13.11 4.72
N THR A 237 -23.51 13.87 5.15
CA THR A 237 -22.75 14.78 4.28
C THR A 237 -22.09 14.01 3.14
N ASN A 238 -21.43 12.89 3.45
CA ASN A 238 -20.75 12.06 2.45
C ASN A 238 -21.74 11.44 1.44
N ILE A 239 -22.89 10.94 1.90
CA ILE A 239 -23.98 10.46 1.03
C ILE A 239 -24.49 11.59 0.11
N LEU A 240 -24.68 12.80 0.64
CA LEU A 240 -25.13 13.96 -0.13
C LEU A 240 -24.09 14.39 -1.17
N GLU A 241 -22.81 14.43 -0.80
CA GLU A 241 -21.71 14.74 -1.72
C GLU A 241 -21.61 13.71 -2.85
N CYS A 242 -21.72 12.42 -2.53
CA CYS A 242 -21.80 11.34 -3.51
C CYS A 242 -23.01 11.50 -4.44
N ALA A 243 -24.18 11.82 -3.90
CA ALA A 243 -25.39 12.05 -4.70
C ALA A 243 -25.23 13.25 -5.64
N ILE A 244 -24.61 14.33 -5.18
CA ILE A 244 -24.31 15.52 -5.99
C ILE A 244 -23.31 15.17 -7.09
N ALA A 245 -22.21 14.48 -6.78
CA ALA A 245 -21.21 14.04 -7.76
C ALA A 245 -21.85 13.13 -8.83
N PHE A 246 -22.70 12.18 -8.42
CA PHE A 246 -23.43 11.31 -9.32
C PHE A 246 -24.39 12.09 -10.23
N MET A 247 -25.14 13.05 -9.69
CA MET A 247 -26.02 13.94 -10.48
C MET A 247 -25.24 14.79 -11.50
N ARG A 248 -24.04 15.26 -11.13
CA ARG A 248 -23.18 16.03 -12.04
C ARG A 248 -22.65 15.17 -13.17
N SER A 249 -22.19 13.94 -12.87
CA SER A 249 -21.67 13.01 -13.88
C SER A 249 -22.76 12.50 -14.83
N THR A 250 -23.97 12.26 -14.32
CA THR A 250 -25.13 11.81 -15.12
C THR A 250 -25.77 12.90 -15.98
N ASN A 251 -25.34 14.16 -15.84
CA ASN A 251 -25.84 15.24 -16.68
C ASN A 251 -25.47 14.99 -18.16
N GLY A 252 -26.48 14.95 -19.02
CA GLY A 252 -26.35 14.63 -20.45
C GLY A 252 -26.53 13.15 -20.82
N LEU A 253 -26.77 12.24 -19.87
CA LEU A 253 -27.11 10.83 -20.15
C LEU A 253 -28.63 10.63 -20.24
N THR A 254 -29.06 9.65 -21.03
CA THR A 254 -30.47 9.19 -21.05
C THR A 254 -30.81 8.38 -19.78
N THR A 255 -32.09 8.27 -19.43
CA THR A 255 -32.52 7.54 -18.22
C THR A 255 -32.04 6.09 -18.17
N THR A 256 -31.94 5.42 -19.32
CA THR A 256 -31.40 4.06 -19.43
C THR A 256 -29.89 4.01 -19.19
N GLU A 257 -29.14 5.01 -19.66
CA GLU A 257 -27.70 5.11 -19.46
C GLU A 257 -27.36 5.47 -18.00
N VAL A 258 -28.19 6.29 -17.35
CA VAL A 258 -28.07 6.60 -15.92
C VAL A 258 -28.24 5.36 -15.04
N GLU A 259 -29.21 4.50 -15.35
CA GLU A 259 -29.39 3.24 -14.63
C GLU A 259 -28.19 2.29 -14.82
N THR A 260 -27.61 2.24 -16.03
CA THR A 260 -26.40 1.45 -16.26
C THR A 260 -25.18 2.02 -15.52
N LEU A 261 -24.98 3.34 -15.52
CA LEU A 261 -23.92 4.00 -14.77
C LEU A 261 -24.09 3.78 -13.27
N ARG A 262 -25.33 3.79 -12.76
CA ARG A 262 -25.64 3.49 -11.36
C ARG A 262 -25.19 2.09 -10.98
N ASN A 263 -25.56 1.08 -11.76
CA ASN A 263 -25.15 -0.31 -11.52
C ASN A 263 -23.64 -0.50 -11.60
N LEU A 264 -22.95 0.22 -12.51
CA LEU A 264 -21.50 0.21 -12.61
C LEU A 264 -20.82 0.92 -11.43
N SER A 265 -21.45 1.96 -10.88
CA SER A 265 -20.92 2.75 -9.77
C SER A 265 -21.11 2.09 -8.40
N GLU A 266 -22.04 1.15 -8.25
CA GLU A 266 -22.27 0.43 -6.98
C GLU A 266 -21.07 -0.42 -6.54
N GLY A 267 -20.16 -0.77 -7.47
CA GLY A 267 -18.91 -1.48 -7.17
C GLY A 267 -17.66 -0.59 -7.10
N LEU A 268 -17.80 0.74 -7.11
CA LEU A 268 -16.66 1.65 -7.02
C LEU A 268 -16.27 1.90 -5.56
N GLU A 269 -15.04 1.56 -5.22
CA GLU A 269 -14.39 1.98 -3.98
C GLU A 269 -13.77 3.37 -4.18
N PHE A 270 -13.99 4.28 -3.23
CA PHE A 270 -13.44 5.63 -3.23
C PHE A 270 -13.31 6.15 -1.81
N ASP A 271 -12.29 6.98 -1.57
CA ASP A 271 -12.02 7.53 -0.24
C ASP A 271 -12.55 8.95 -0.06
N ASN A 272 -12.74 9.69 -1.17
CA ASN A 272 -13.18 11.08 -1.17
C ASN A 272 -14.16 11.37 -2.31
N ALA A 273 -15.03 12.37 -2.12
CA ALA A 273 -16.04 12.77 -3.09
C ALA A 273 -15.46 13.17 -4.46
N GLU A 274 -14.26 13.77 -4.48
CA GLU A 274 -13.56 14.14 -5.73
C GLU A 274 -13.08 12.91 -6.52
N GLN A 275 -12.56 11.89 -5.83
CA GLN A 275 -12.16 10.63 -6.47
C GLN A 275 -13.36 9.87 -7.02
N TYR A 276 -14.51 9.94 -6.33
CA TYR A 276 -15.75 9.38 -6.84
C TYR A 276 -16.20 10.06 -8.14
N GLU A 277 -16.13 11.39 -8.20
CA GLU A 277 -16.44 12.16 -9.41
C GLU A 277 -15.50 11.81 -10.58
N GLU A 278 -14.19 11.69 -10.33
CA GLU A 278 -13.19 11.31 -11.34
C GLU A 278 -13.44 9.89 -11.87
N LYS A 279 -13.63 8.90 -10.99
CA LYS A 279 -13.89 7.51 -11.38
C LYS A 279 -15.21 7.37 -12.15
N LEU A 280 -16.25 8.11 -11.75
CA LEU A 280 -17.50 8.19 -12.52
C LEU A 280 -17.28 8.82 -13.90
N GLY A 281 -16.42 9.83 -14.01
CA GLY A 281 -16.01 10.43 -15.28
C GLY A 281 -15.33 9.42 -16.20
N ILE A 282 -14.38 8.65 -15.67
CA ILE A 282 -13.68 7.58 -16.41
C ILE A 282 -14.67 6.50 -16.87
N LEU A 283 -15.60 6.06 -16.02
CA LEU A 283 -16.64 5.11 -16.42
C LEU A 283 -17.54 5.68 -17.51
N LYS A 284 -17.91 6.96 -17.40
CA LYS A 284 -18.74 7.63 -18.40
C LYS A 284 -18.04 7.68 -19.76
N GLU A 285 -16.77 8.07 -19.78
CA GLU A 285 -15.98 8.17 -21.00
C GLU A 285 -15.76 6.82 -21.68
N ASN A 286 -15.49 5.76 -20.90
CA ASN A 286 -15.24 4.44 -21.46
C ASN A 286 -16.51 3.74 -22.00
N TYR A 287 -17.66 3.92 -21.34
CA TYR A 287 -18.88 3.17 -21.69
C TYR A 287 -19.81 3.93 -22.63
N PHE A 288 -19.86 5.27 -22.58
CA PHE A 288 -20.82 6.06 -23.36
C PHE A 288 -20.18 6.92 -24.45
N ASN A 289 -18.85 7.12 -24.46
CA ASN A 289 -18.17 8.00 -25.41
C ASN A 289 -17.59 7.31 -26.65
N ASN A 290 -17.99 6.06 -26.93
CA ASN A 290 -17.53 5.31 -28.10
C ASN A 290 -18.30 5.61 -29.41
N SER A 291 -18.91 6.79 -29.51
CA SER A 291 -19.82 7.16 -30.61
C SER A 291 -19.54 8.55 -31.21
N THR A 292 -18.27 8.94 -31.37
CA THR A 292 -17.92 10.13 -32.18
C THR A 292 -16.64 9.95 -32.97
N ASN A 293 -16.60 8.92 -33.80
CA ASN A 293 -15.83 8.92 -35.05
C ASN A 293 -16.71 8.38 -36.17
N TYR A 294 -17.73 9.15 -36.53
CA TYR A 294 -18.31 9.10 -37.86
C TYR A 294 -18.31 10.52 -38.41
N ASP A 295 -17.41 10.73 -39.36
CA ASP A 295 -17.47 11.78 -40.36
C ASP A 295 -18.80 11.65 -41.11
N ASP A 296 -19.77 12.51 -40.80
CA ASP A 296 -20.88 12.80 -41.69
C ASP A 296 -20.90 14.30 -41.99
N SER A 297 -20.27 14.61 -43.10
CA SER A 297 -20.32 15.88 -43.77
C SER A 297 -21.69 16.05 -44.43
N SER A 298 -22.70 16.53 -43.68
CA SER A 298 -23.85 17.18 -44.29
C SER A 298 -24.74 17.97 -43.34
N LEU A 299 -24.93 19.23 -43.72
CA LEU A 299 -26.07 20.13 -43.45
C LEU A 299 -25.99 21.08 -42.24
N GLU A 300 -25.69 22.31 -42.64
CA GLU A 300 -26.31 23.57 -42.20
C GLU A 300 -25.82 24.19 -40.89
N GLU A 301 -24.93 25.17 -41.09
CA GLU A 301 -24.66 26.28 -40.19
C GLU A 301 -25.97 26.98 -39.80
N GLU A 302 -26.41 26.82 -38.55
CA GLU A 302 -27.17 27.87 -37.88
C GLU A 302 -26.64 28.09 -36.46
N ASN A 303 -25.94 29.20 -36.32
CA ASN A 303 -25.20 29.62 -35.14
C ASN A 303 -26.17 30.35 -34.19
N THR A 304 -26.78 29.63 -33.24
CA THR A 304 -27.52 30.26 -32.13
C THR A 304 -26.61 30.41 -30.92
N LEU A 305 -26.00 31.60 -30.83
CA LEU A 305 -25.14 32.07 -29.76
C LEU A 305 -25.85 32.15 -28.39
N ASN A 306 -25.13 31.64 -27.38
CA ASN A 306 -25.25 31.79 -25.94
C ASN A 306 -26.06 32.99 -25.41
N GLU A 307 -27.00 32.69 -24.52
CA GLU A 307 -27.71 33.65 -23.68
C GLU A 307 -26.80 34.10 -22.50
N THR A 308 -25.97 35.13 -22.74
CA THR A 308 -25.30 35.85 -21.66
C THR A 308 -26.26 36.80 -20.97
N VAL A 309 -26.55 36.54 -19.69
CA VAL A 309 -27.35 37.42 -18.83
C VAL A 309 -26.63 38.76 -18.64
N HIS A 310 -27.03 39.76 -19.41
CA HIS A 310 -26.59 41.14 -19.22
C HIS A 310 -27.52 41.86 -18.24
N THR A 311 -26.95 42.73 -17.40
CA THR A 311 -27.72 43.56 -16.46
C THR A 311 -28.79 44.38 -17.20
N THR A 312 -29.94 44.60 -16.56
CA THR A 312 -31.17 45.16 -17.18
C THR A 312 -30.93 46.43 -18.00
N GLN A 313 -29.97 47.27 -17.59
CA GLN A 313 -29.62 48.51 -18.28
C GLN A 313 -28.85 48.27 -19.59
N MET A 314 -27.93 47.30 -19.61
CA MET A 314 -27.17 46.94 -20.81
C MET A 314 -28.03 46.17 -21.82
N GLY A 315 -28.98 45.36 -21.34
CA GLY A 315 -29.96 44.68 -22.20
C GLY A 315 -30.87 45.67 -22.95
N GLN A 316 -31.29 46.77 -22.31
CA GLN A 316 -32.06 47.83 -22.97
C GLN A 316 -31.24 48.52 -24.07
N TYR A 317 -29.97 48.84 -23.80
CA TYR A 317 -29.06 49.43 -24.79
C TYR A 317 -28.83 48.50 -26.00
N LEU A 318 -28.54 47.22 -25.76
CA LEU A 318 -28.35 46.26 -26.84
C LEU A 318 -29.63 46.10 -27.68
N SER A 319 -30.80 45.97 -27.05
CA SER A 319 -32.07 45.88 -27.78
C SER A 319 -32.36 47.09 -28.66
N SER A 320 -31.92 48.29 -28.23
CA SER A 320 -32.06 49.51 -29.03
C SER A 320 -31.12 49.52 -30.24
N LEU A 321 -29.88 49.04 -30.09
CA LEU A 321 -28.92 48.90 -31.18
C LEU A 321 -29.37 47.84 -32.20
N THR A 322 -29.88 46.70 -31.74
CA THR A 322 -30.42 45.67 -32.63
C THR A 322 -31.62 46.19 -33.42
N ARG A 323 -32.47 47.01 -32.79
CA ARG A 323 -33.63 47.61 -33.46
C ARG A 323 -33.24 48.67 -34.49
N ILE A 324 -32.19 49.45 -34.23
CA ILE A 324 -31.65 50.43 -35.20
C ILE A 324 -30.98 49.71 -36.37
N SER A 325 -30.14 48.71 -36.11
CA SER A 325 -29.49 47.91 -37.15
C SER A 325 -30.51 47.23 -38.08
N ASN A 326 -31.58 46.67 -37.52
CA ASN A 326 -32.66 46.07 -38.31
C ASN A 326 -33.49 47.11 -39.07
N ALA A 327 -33.58 48.35 -38.60
CA ALA A 327 -34.25 49.43 -39.32
C ALA A 327 -33.41 49.94 -40.50
N GLU A 328 -32.08 50.00 -40.35
CA GLU A 328 -31.15 50.35 -41.45
C GLU A 328 -31.14 49.28 -42.54
N ASN A 329 -31.15 48.00 -42.19
CA ASN A 329 -31.24 46.90 -43.17
C ASN A 329 -32.59 46.82 -43.90
N LYS A 330 -33.63 47.52 -43.42
CA LYS A 330 -34.96 47.57 -44.07
C LYS A 330 -35.15 48.83 -44.93
N ALA A 331 -34.22 49.78 -44.90
CA ALA A 331 -34.27 51.04 -45.64
C ALA A 331 -33.33 51.07 -46.87
N LEU A 332 -32.67 49.96 -47.18
CA LEU A 332 -31.91 49.68 -48.42
C LEU A 332 -32.69 48.70 -49.30
#